data_AF-A0A9X1HF81-F1
#
_entry.id   AF-A0A9X1HF81-F1
#
_cell.length_a   1.000
_cell.length_b   1.000
_cell.length_c   1.000
_cell.angle_alpha   90.00
_cell.angle_beta   90.00
_cell.angle_gamma   90.00
#
_symmetry.space_group_name_H-M   'P 1'
#
loop_
_entity.id
_entity.type
_entity.pdbx_description
1 polymer ?
#
loop_
_entity_poly.entity_id
_entity_poly.type
_entity_poly.pdbx_seq_one_letter_code
_entity_poly.pdbx_strand_id
1 'polypeptide(L)'
;MTKIKDVNQGDLLTFINEENKYKILLCTNVYKDRSPQNFTFCLLDYNKTEKPTLDDIEHLSFFGVGNMTKKNLHNYSEQELEKMWFLHPEIKPCLLGSCSLVIWRKDFMKFRDNLEFIGNLEILHNINKNGNCGINASDWGFLKSFYGEKLMKFIDERGQKLFSLNAIIKST
;
A
#
# COMPACT_ATOMS: atom_id res chain seq x y z
N MET A 1 5.27 -8.60 22.20
CA MET A 1 5.25 -8.35 20.74
C MET A 1 6.68 -8.20 20.25
N THR A 2 7.02 -8.83 19.13
CA THR A 2 8.35 -8.70 18.54
C THR A 2 8.49 -7.32 17.90
N LYS A 3 9.46 -6.53 18.34
CA LYS A 3 9.72 -5.19 17.80
C LYS A 3 10.08 -5.30 16.31
N ILE A 4 9.38 -4.56 15.44
CA ILE A 4 9.69 -4.50 14.01
C ILE A 4 11.09 -3.89 13.85
N LYS A 5 12.07 -4.71 13.48
CA LYS A 5 13.48 -4.28 13.35
C LYS A 5 13.76 -3.64 11.99
N ASP A 6 13.08 -4.13 10.98
CA ASP A 6 13.22 -3.67 9.60
C ASP A 6 11.89 -3.89 8.86
N VAL A 7 11.74 -3.24 7.70
CA VAL A 7 10.59 -3.37 6.79
C VAL A 7 11.12 -3.82 5.43
N ASN A 8 10.41 -4.78 4.83
CA ASN A 8 10.62 -5.30 3.48
C ASN A 8 9.42 -5.02 2.59
N GLN A 9 9.64 -5.02 1.28
CA GLN A 9 8.53 -4.97 0.33
C GLN A 9 7.62 -6.18 0.54
N GLY A 10 6.31 -5.95 0.49
CA GLY A 10 5.31 -6.97 0.76
C GLY A 10 4.88 -7.06 2.22
N ASP A 11 5.61 -6.45 3.16
CA ASP A 11 5.26 -6.52 4.58
C ASP A 11 3.89 -5.88 4.83
N LEU A 12 3.05 -6.63 5.54
CA LEU A 12 1.75 -6.20 6.00
C LEU A 12 1.85 -5.82 7.48
N LEU A 13 1.55 -4.56 7.77
CA LEU A 13 1.54 -4.02 9.12
C LEU A 13 0.12 -3.60 9.48
N THR A 14 -0.32 -3.92 10.70
CA THR A 14 -1.60 -3.49 11.22
C THR A 14 -1.46 -2.54 12.40
N PHE A 15 -2.44 -1.66 12.55
CA PHE A 15 -2.59 -0.75 13.69
C PHE A 15 -4.06 -0.44 13.95
N ILE A 16 -4.35 0.14 15.11
CA ILE A 16 -5.68 0.62 15.48
C ILE A 16 -5.74 2.14 15.24
N ASN A 17 -6.76 2.60 14.51
CA ASN A 17 -7.03 4.02 14.27
C ASN A 17 -7.76 4.68 15.46
N GLU A 18 -8.10 5.97 15.35
CA GLU A 18 -8.78 6.69 16.45
C GLU A 18 -10.25 6.28 16.64
N GLU A 19 -10.84 5.56 15.67
CA GLU A 19 -12.17 4.93 15.78
C GLU A 19 -12.14 3.53 16.41
N ASN A 20 -11.00 3.09 16.96
CA ASN A 20 -10.80 1.73 17.47
C ASN A 20 -11.03 0.63 16.42
N LYS A 21 -10.73 0.92 15.15
CA LYS A 21 -10.76 -0.03 14.04
C LYS A 21 -9.35 -0.34 13.57
N TYR A 22 -9.11 -1.60 13.27
CA TYR A 22 -7.89 -2.06 12.66
C TYR A 22 -7.77 -1.56 11.22
N LYS A 23 -6.54 -1.25 10.84
CA LYS A 23 -6.10 -0.81 9.52
C LYS A 23 -4.92 -1.64 9.08
N ILE A 24 -4.70 -1.75 7.78
CA ILE A 24 -3.57 -2.50 7.22
C ILE A 24 -2.80 -1.60 6.26
N LEU A 25 -1.48 -1.56 6.46
CA LEU A 25 -0.51 -0.98 5.56
C LEU A 25 0.22 -2.11 4.83
N LEU A 26 0.26 -2.04 3.51
CA LEU A 26 1.10 -2.90 2.68
C LEU A 26 2.33 -2.11 2.26
N CYS A 27 3.54 -2.62 2.56
CA CYS A 27 4.77 -1.99 2.11
C CYS A 27 4.99 -2.23 0.61
N THR A 28 4.81 -1.19 -0.19
CA THR A 28 4.94 -1.26 -1.66
C THR A 28 6.37 -1.04 -2.13
N ASN A 29 7.21 -0.35 -1.33
CA ASN A 29 8.61 -0.12 -1.67
C ASN A 29 9.45 0.22 -0.43
N VAL A 30 10.72 -0.15 -0.47
CA VAL A 30 11.70 0.14 0.58
C VAL A 30 12.90 0.82 -0.07
N TYR A 31 13.22 2.04 0.38
CA TYR A 31 14.35 2.80 -0.12
C TYR A 31 15.44 2.90 0.95
N LYS A 32 16.48 2.07 0.80
CA LYS A 32 17.60 1.94 1.75
C LYS A 32 18.95 2.46 1.22
N ASP A 33 19.06 2.71 -0.09
CA ASP A 33 20.35 2.96 -0.77
C ASP A 33 21.10 4.20 -0.26
N ARG A 34 20.39 5.28 0.05
CA ARG A 34 20.99 6.51 0.59
C ARG A 34 20.04 7.25 1.52
N SER A 35 20.61 8.00 2.46
CA SER A 35 19.83 8.90 3.33
C SER A 35 19.24 10.06 2.50
N PRO A 36 17.99 10.49 2.77
CA PRO A 36 17.07 9.92 3.75
C PRO A 36 16.40 8.62 3.28
N GLN A 37 16.50 7.58 4.11
CA GLN A 37 15.85 6.29 3.90
C GLN A 37 14.35 6.41 4.21
N ASN A 38 13.51 5.73 3.42
CA ASN A 38 12.06 5.73 3.60
C ASN A 38 11.44 4.39 3.21
N PHE A 39 10.22 4.20 3.70
CA PHE A 39 9.33 3.12 3.35
C PHE A 39 8.11 3.74 2.66
N THR A 40 7.66 3.12 1.58
CA THR A 40 6.41 3.48 0.93
C THR A 40 5.39 2.40 1.24
N PHE A 41 4.23 2.82 1.73
CA PHE A 41 3.09 1.95 2.00
C PHE A 41 1.91 2.36 1.13
N CYS A 42 0.95 1.46 0.95
CA CYS A 42 -0.43 1.81 0.63
C CYS A 42 -1.35 1.34 1.75
N LEU A 43 -2.49 2.01 1.89
CA LEU A 43 -3.54 1.61 2.83
C LEU A 43 -4.47 0.61 2.13
N LEU A 44 -4.73 -0.52 2.78
CA LEU A 44 -5.78 -1.44 2.35
C LEU A 44 -7.14 -1.02 2.92
N ASP A 45 -8.22 -1.38 2.25
CA ASP A 45 -9.60 -1.04 2.61
C ASP A 45 -10.17 -1.79 3.83
N TYR A 46 -9.30 -2.39 4.65
CA TYR A 46 -9.67 -3.03 5.91
C TYR A 46 -10.19 -2.01 6.93
N ASN A 47 -11.34 -2.30 7.54
CA ASN A 47 -12.01 -1.39 8.48
C ASN A 47 -12.89 -2.14 9.48
N LYS A 48 -12.29 -3.02 10.28
CA LYS A 48 -13.00 -3.85 11.26
C LYS A 48 -12.49 -3.63 12.68
N THR A 49 -13.29 -3.99 13.68
CA THR A 49 -12.88 -3.99 15.11
C THR A 49 -12.03 -5.21 15.45
N GLU A 50 -12.15 -6.27 14.66
CA GLU A 50 -11.38 -7.50 14.81
C GLU A 50 -9.99 -7.34 14.19
N LYS A 51 -8.99 -7.94 14.86
CA LYS A 51 -7.63 -7.98 14.35
C LYS A 51 -7.60 -8.77 13.02
N PRO A 52 -6.93 -8.26 11.97
CA PRO A 52 -6.90 -8.92 10.68
C PRO A 52 -6.16 -10.25 10.73
N THR A 53 -6.68 -11.22 9.98
CA THR A 53 -6.06 -12.51 9.68
C THR A 53 -5.50 -12.52 8.25
N LEU A 54 -4.76 -13.57 7.88
CA LEU A 54 -4.32 -13.74 6.49
C LEU A 54 -5.50 -13.97 5.53
N ASP A 55 -6.56 -14.64 5.99
CA ASP A 55 -7.77 -14.87 5.20
C ASP A 55 -8.51 -13.57 4.89
N ASP A 56 -8.47 -12.59 5.82
CA ASP A 56 -9.03 -11.26 5.56
C ASP A 56 -8.34 -10.54 4.41
N ILE A 57 -7.06 -10.84 4.13
CA ILE A 57 -6.21 -10.09 3.19
C ILE A 57 -6.53 -10.43 1.74
N GLU A 58 -6.93 -11.68 1.45
CA GLU A 58 -7.15 -12.19 0.08
C GLU A 58 -8.19 -11.37 -0.70
N HIS A 59 -9.16 -10.78 -0.01
CA HIS A 59 -10.28 -10.05 -0.60
C HIS A 59 -10.16 -8.53 -0.49
N LEU A 60 -9.04 -8.01 0.04
CA LEU A 60 -8.87 -6.57 0.21
C LEU A 60 -8.56 -5.87 -1.11
N SER A 61 -8.83 -4.58 -1.08
CA SER A 61 -8.45 -3.64 -2.12
C SER A 61 -7.53 -2.58 -1.56
N PHE A 62 -6.86 -1.86 -2.46
CA PHE A 62 -6.06 -0.70 -2.13
C PHE A 62 -6.45 0.46 -3.05
N PHE A 63 -6.21 1.68 -2.59
CA PHE A 63 -6.42 2.86 -3.42
C PHE A 63 -5.28 3.04 -4.42
N GLY A 64 -5.64 3.23 -5.69
CA GLY A 64 -4.69 3.40 -6.78
C GLY A 64 -5.28 4.08 -7.99
N VAL A 65 -4.56 4.01 -9.11
CA VAL A 65 -4.97 4.55 -10.42
C VAL A 65 -4.35 3.74 -11.56
N GLY A 66 -5.06 3.63 -12.67
CA GLY A 66 -4.47 3.22 -13.95
C GLY A 66 -3.73 4.40 -14.58
N ASN A 67 -2.41 4.28 -14.74
CA ASN A 67 -1.58 5.34 -15.32
C ASN A 67 -0.91 4.89 -16.62
N MET A 68 -0.99 5.73 -17.64
CA MET A 68 -0.38 5.47 -18.93
C MET A 68 1.11 5.83 -18.86
N THR A 69 1.91 4.93 -18.27
CA THR A 69 3.36 5.01 -18.35
C THR A 69 3.83 4.45 -19.70
N LYS A 70 4.96 4.95 -20.21
CA LYS A 70 5.56 4.42 -21.45
C LYS A 70 5.76 2.90 -21.28
N LYS A 71 5.30 2.10 -22.26
CA LYS A 71 5.59 0.65 -22.34
C LYS A 71 7.06 0.42 -21.95
N ASN A 72 7.31 -0.54 -21.07
CA ASN A 72 8.64 -0.99 -20.59
C ASN A 72 9.30 -0.17 -19.46
N LEU A 73 8.61 0.71 -18.73
CA LEU A 73 9.27 1.44 -17.62
C LEU A 73 9.72 0.51 -16.46
N HIS A 74 9.00 -0.59 -16.21
CA HIS A 74 9.22 -1.44 -15.03
C HIS A 74 9.28 -2.96 -15.31
N ASN A 75 9.34 -3.38 -16.59
CA ASN A 75 9.52 -4.78 -17.00
C ASN A 75 8.51 -5.79 -16.42
N TYR A 76 7.23 -5.41 -16.29
CA TYR A 76 6.19 -6.42 -16.01
C TYR A 76 6.08 -7.41 -17.18
N SER A 77 5.99 -8.69 -16.85
CA SER A 77 5.71 -9.75 -17.80
C SER A 77 4.29 -9.59 -18.37
N GLU A 78 4.07 -10.20 -19.54
CA GLU A 78 2.74 -10.21 -20.17
C GLU A 78 1.70 -10.88 -19.26
N GLN A 79 2.08 -11.92 -18.52
CA GLN A 79 1.20 -12.60 -17.56
C GLN A 79 0.78 -11.68 -16.40
N GLU A 80 1.70 -10.88 -15.86
CA GLU A 80 1.38 -9.91 -14.80
C GLU A 80 0.44 -8.82 -15.30
N LEU A 81 0.65 -8.33 -16.53
CA LEU A 81 -0.22 -7.33 -17.16
C LEU A 81 -1.62 -7.89 -17.49
N GLU A 82 -1.69 -9.09 -18.05
CA GLU A 82 -2.97 -9.75 -18.34
C GLU A 82 -3.73 -10.05 -17.05
N LYS A 83 -3.06 -10.44 -15.95
CA LYS A 83 -3.70 -10.58 -14.64
C LYS A 83 -4.30 -9.27 -14.14
N MET A 84 -3.54 -8.16 -14.21
CA MET A 84 -4.05 -6.84 -13.84
C MET A 84 -5.29 -6.47 -14.66
N TRP A 85 -5.21 -6.60 -15.99
CA TRP A 85 -6.30 -6.21 -16.89
C TRP A 85 -7.49 -7.18 -16.87
N PHE A 86 -7.28 -8.43 -16.49
CA PHE A 86 -8.37 -9.37 -16.26
C PHE A 86 -9.21 -8.95 -15.05
N LEU A 87 -8.55 -8.55 -13.96
CA LEU A 87 -9.23 -8.06 -12.75
C LEU A 87 -9.76 -6.62 -12.90
N HIS A 88 -9.07 -5.80 -13.70
CA HIS A 88 -9.36 -4.38 -13.91
C HIS A 88 -9.28 -4.00 -15.40
N PRO A 89 -10.25 -4.43 -16.22
CA PRO A 89 -10.23 -4.17 -17.67
C PRO A 89 -10.36 -2.68 -17.99
N GLU A 90 -10.97 -1.89 -17.10
CA GLU A 90 -11.18 -0.45 -17.25
C GLU A 90 -9.88 0.36 -17.31
N ILE A 91 -8.76 -0.19 -16.84
CA ILE A 91 -7.47 0.48 -16.92
C ILE A 91 -6.65 0.06 -18.15
N LYS A 92 -7.06 -0.92 -18.96
CA LYS A 92 -6.28 -1.33 -20.15
C LYS A 92 -6.15 -0.15 -21.14
N PRO A 93 -4.95 0.19 -21.66
CA PRO A 93 -3.65 -0.50 -21.55
C PRO A 93 -2.68 0.10 -20.52
N CYS A 94 -3.18 0.81 -19.51
CA CYS A 94 -2.40 1.44 -18.44
C CYS A 94 -1.82 0.43 -17.44
N LEU A 95 -0.80 0.87 -16.70
CA LEU A 95 -0.27 0.14 -15.54
C LEU A 95 -0.99 0.57 -14.26
N LEU A 96 -1.19 -0.37 -13.35
CA LEU A 96 -1.74 -0.07 -12.03
C LEU A 96 -0.66 0.54 -11.12
N GLY A 97 -1.03 1.61 -10.43
CA GLY A 97 -0.20 2.27 -9.43
C GLY A 97 -0.92 2.55 -8.13
N SER A 98 -0.26 2.38 -6.99
CA SER A 98 -0.84 2.62 -5.67
C SER A 98 -0.76 4.08 -5.24
N CYS A 99 -1.74 4.54 -4.47
CA CYS A 99 -1.57 5.75 -3.68
C CYS A 99 -0.58 5.51 -2.53
N SER A 100 0.45 6.34 -2.48
CA SER A 100 1.64 6.16 -1.66
C SER A 100 1.58 6.95 -0.35
N LEU A 101 1.74 6.25 0.77
CA LEU A 101 2.03 6.79 2.09
C LEU A 101 3.54 6.65 2.33
N VAL A 102 4.27 7.76 2.24
CA VAL A 102 5.72 7.78 2.41
C VAL A 102 6.05 8.04 3.87
N ILE A 103 6.74 7.08 4.50
CA ILE A 103 7.16 7.16 5.91
C ILE A 103 8.68 7.11 5.96
N TRP A 104 9.28 8.16 6.51
CA TRP A 104 10.72 8.23 6.67
C TRP A 104 11.17 7.25 7.75
N ARG A 105 12.28 6.53 7.51
CA ARG A 105 12.75 5.49 8.44
C ARG A 105 12.94 6.04 9.85
N LYS A 106 13.54 7.22 9.99
CA LYS A 106 13.79 7.85 11.30
C LYS A 106 12.50 8.04 12.11
N ASP A 107 11.39 8.29 11.44
CA ASP A 107 10.10 8.58 12.07
C ASP A 107 9.31 7.29 12.29
N PHE A 108 9.32 6.36 11.33
CA PHE A 108 8.81 4.99 11.52
C PHE A 108 9.37 4.36 12.80
N MET A 109 10.67 4.50 13.03
CA MET A 109 11.34 3.92 14.20
C MET A 109 10.85 4.49 15.54
N LYS A 110 10.19 5.67 15.54
CA LYS A 110 9.61 6.28 16.75
C LYS A 110 8.25 5.66 17.10
N PHE A 111 7.47 5.23 16.12
CA PHE A 111 6.09 4.73 16.33
C PHE A 111 5.89 3.27 15.95
N ARG A 112 6.93 2.54 15.50
CA ARG A 112 6.87 1.11 15.16
C ARG A 112 6.31 0.20 16.25
N ASP A 113 6.36 0.64 17.51
CA ASP A 113 5.86 -0.15 18.64
C ASP A 113 4.32 -0.11 18.71
N ASN A 114 3.67 0.76 17.93
CA ASN A 114 2.23 0.82 17.74
C ASN A 114 1.75 0.01 16.52
N LEU A 115 2.68 -0.62 15.79
CA LEU A 115 2.41 -1.41 14.60
C LEU A 115 2.71 -2.88 14.89
N GLU A 116 1.90 -3.75 14.31
CA GLU A 116 2.09 -5.20 14.41
C GLU A 116 2.28 -5.79 13.01
N PHE A 117 3.30 -6.63 12.85
CA PHE A 117 3.50 -7.40 11.63
C PHE A 117 2.50 -8.56 11.56
N ILE A 118 1.80 -8.70 10.43
CA ILE A 118 0.80 -9.77 10.24
C ILE A 118 1.16 -10.75 9.12
N GLY A 119 2.09 -10.41 8.23
CA GLY A 119 2.51 -11.27 7.13
C GLY A 119 3.31 -10.54 6.08
N ASN A 120 3.75 -11.27 5.05
CA ASN A 120 4.42 -10.72 3.88
C ASN A 120 3.78 -11.32 2.62
N LEU A 121 3.55 -10.47 1.61
CA LEU A 121 3.06 -10.88 0.30
C LEU A 121 4.15 -10.66 -0.74
N GLU A 122 4.32 -11.61 -1.65
CA GLU A 122 5.12 -11.35 -2.84
C GLU A 122 4.30 -10.49 -3.81
N ILE A 123 4.70 -9.22 -3.95
CA ILE A 123 4.00 -8.25 -4.79
C ILE A 123 4.87 -7.80 -5.97
N LEU A 124 4.21 -7.24 -6.97
CA LEU A 124 4.84 -6.60 -8.11
C LEU A 124 5.70 -5.39 -7.68
N HIS A 125 6.86 -5.26 -8.31
CA HIS A 125 7.79 -4.17 -8.01
C HIS A 125 7.33 -2.85 -8.63
N ASN A 126 7.69 -1.72 -8.02
CA ASN A 126 7.41 -0.37 -8.56
C ASN A 126 5.92 0.02 -8.69
N ILE A 127 5.00 -0.68 -8.02
CA ILE A 127 3.58 -0.28 -7.96
C ILE A 127 3.41 1.16 -7.45
N ASN A 128 4.25 1.59 -6.50
CA ASN A 128 4.27 2.97 -6.01
C ASN A 128 4.73 4.00 -7.06
N LYS A 129 5.54 3.60 -8.05
CA LYS A 129 6.05 4.50 -9.10
C LYS A 129 5.07 4.69 -10.26
N ASN A 130 4.13 3.77 -10.42
CA ASN A 130 3.04 3.91 -11.39
C ASN A 130 1.94 4.85 -10.90
N GLY A 131 1.86 5.10 -9.59
CA GLY A 131 0.85 5.97 -9.00
C GLY A 131 1.10 7.44 -9.30
N ASN A 132 0.07 8.26 -9.11
CA ASN A 132 0.14 9.74 -9.17
C ASN A 132 -0.18 10.38 -7.81
N CYS A 133 -0.21 9.57 -6.75
CA CYS A 133 -0.69 9.93 -5.42
C CYS A 133 0.39 9.60 -4.40
N GLY A 134 0.89 10.61 -3.70
CA GLY A 134 1.92 10.49 -2.68
C GLY A 134 1.71 11.51 -1.57
N ILE A 135 1.69 11.06 -0.32
CA ILE A 135 1.62 11.92 0.86
C ILE A 135 2.63 11.47 1.90
N ASN A 136 3.20 12.43 2.62
CA ASN A 136 4.06 12.16 3.75
C ASN A 136 3.20 11.69 4.94
N ALA A 137 3.42 10.47 5.41
CA ALA A 137 2.73 9.85 6.53
C ALA A 137 3.69 9.57 7.70
N SER A 138 4.77 10.35 7.83
CA SER A 138 5.80 10.18 8.86
C SER A 138 5.37 10.61 10.27
N ASP A 139 4.11 10.98 10.46
CA ASP A 139 3.55 11.33 11.77
C ASP A 139 2.52 10.29 12.21
N TRP A 140 2.61 9.85 13.47
CA TRP A 140 1.73 8.83 14.03
C TRP A 140 0.28 9.34 14.18
N GLY A 141 0.10 10.61 14.58
CA GLY A 141 -1.23 11.22 14.68
C GLY A 141 -1.89 11.34 13.31
N PHE A 142 -1.12 11.71 12.29
CA PHE A 142 -1.57 11.67 10.91
C PHE A 142 -2.01 10.27 10.50
N LEU A 143 -1.16 9.26 10.66
CA LEU A 143 -1.45 7.89 10.22
C LEU A 143 -2.69 7.32 10.91
N LYS A 144 -2.82 7.56 12.22
CA LYS A 144 -3.99 7.16 12.98
C LYS A 144 -5.25 7.83 12.48
N SER A 145 -5.23 9.14 12.18
CA SER A 145 -6.40 9.93 11.78
C SER A 145 -6.73 9.90 10.29
N PHE A 146 -5.87 9.29 9.45
CA PHE A 146 -6.01 9.31 7.99
C PHE A 146 -6.94 8.20 7.48
N TYR A 147 -8.23 8.37 7.77
CA TYR A 147 -9.32 7.47 7.34
C TYR A 147 -10.63 8.28 7.19
N GLY A 148 -11.72 7.60 6.84
CA GLY A 148 -13.05 8.22 6.74
C GLY A 148 -13.09 9.37 5.73
N GLU A 149 -13.78 10.46 6.07
CA GLU A 149 -13.92 11.62 5.18
C GLU A 149 -12.59 12.23 4.74
N LYS A 150 -11.59 12.26 5.63
CA LYS A 150 -10.25 12.81 5.33
C LYS A 150 -9.55 12.00 4.24
N LEU A 151 -9.65 10.67 4.31
CA LEU A 151 -9.11 9.79 3.28
C LEU A 151 -9.91 9.93 1.98
N MET A 152 -11.25 9.87 2.05
CA MET A 152 -12.11 9.96 0.87
C MET A 152 -11.87 11.25 0.10
N LYS A 153 -11.86 12.40 0.78
CA LYS A 153 -11.54 13.69 0.16
C LYS A 153 -10.19 13.67 -0.56
N PHE A 154 -9.16 13.12 0.08
CA PHE A 154 -7.82 13.06 -0.50
C PHE A 154 -7.74 12.13 -1.73
N ILE A 155 -8.44 11.00 -1.70
CA ILE A 155 -8.53 10.02 -2.79
C ILE A 155 -9.31 10.61 -3.97
N ASP A 156 -10.45 11.26 -3.71
CA ASP A 156 -11.31 11.88 -4.72
C ASP A 156 -10.60 13.03 -5.45
N GLU A 157 -9.93 13.92 -4.71
CA GLU A 157 -9.13 15.02 -5.28
C GLU A 157 -8.00 14.54 -6.21
N ARG A 158 -7.60 13.27 -6.09
CA ARG A 158 -6.51 12.64 -6.86
C ARG A 158 -7.00 11.59 -7.85
N GLY A 159 -8.32 11.44 -8.01
CA GLY A 159 -8.93 10.47 -8.91
C GLY A 159 -8.53 9.02 -8.62
N GLN A 160 -8.24 8.70 -7.36
CA GLN A 160 -7.91 7.33 -6.96
C GLN A 160 -9.18 6.47 -6.90
N LYS A 161 -9.05 5.18 -7.16
CA LYS A 161 -10.12 4.17 -7.06
C LYS A 161 -9.62 2.95 -6.28
N LEU A 162 -10.54 2.10 -5.83
CA LEU A 162 -10.19 0.82 -5.24
C LEU A 162 -9.83 -0.20 -6.33
N PHE A 163 -8.71 -0.88 -6.13
CA PHE A 163 -8.23 -1.97 -6.96
C PHE A 163 -7.98 -3.20 -6.10
N SER A 164 -8.32 -4.38 -6.61
CA SER A 164 -8.11 -5.64 -5.91
C SER A 164 -6.63 -5.85 -5.63
N LEU A 165 -6.30 -6.22 -4.40
CA LEU A 165 -4.94 -6.57 -4.00
C LEU A 165 -4.38 -7.71 -4.86
N ASN A 166 -5.22 -8.64 -5.30
CA ASN A 166 -4.83 -9.76 -6.16
C ASN A 166 -4.26 -9.32 -7.50
N ALA A 167 -4.56 -8.11 -7.98
CA ALA A 167 -3.99 -7.56 -9.21
C ALA A 167 -2.47 -7.29 -9.10
N ILE A 168 -1.94 -7.20 -7.89
CA ILE A 168 -0.52 -6.88 -7.64
C ILE A 168 0.24 -7.96 -6.86
N ILE A 169 -0.43 -9.03 -6.41
CA ILE A 169 0.23 -10.21 -5.85
C ILE A 169 0.78 -11.03 -7.00
N LYS A 170 2.04 -11.48 -6.91
CA LYS A 170 2.61 -12.41 -7.88
C LYS A 170 1.98 -13.79 -7.71
N SER A 171 1.56 -14.38 -8.82
CA SER A 171 1.09 -15.77 -8.81
C SER A 171 2.26 -16.67 -8.42
N THR A 172 2.04 -17.52 -7.41
CA THR A 172 3.01 -18.51 -6.95
C THR A 172 3.15 -19.66 -7.95
#